data_AF-A0A5K1D5L3-F1
#
_entry.id   AF-A0A5K1D5L3-F1
#
_cell.length_a   1.000
_cell.length_b   1.000
_cell.length_c   1.000
_cell.angle_alpha   90.00
_cell.angle_beta   90.00
_cell.angle_gamma   90.00
#
_symmetry.space_group_name_H-M   'P 1'
#
loop_
_entity.id
_entity.type
_entity.pdbx_description
1 polymer ?
#
loop_
_entity_poly.entity_id
_entity_poly.type
_entity_poly.pdbx_seq_one_letter_code
_entity_poly.pdbx_strand_id
1 'polypeptide(L)' 'MALSNPNQKVLQTLASCGVLELIGKEWYFVRVHDAVQVCLQHVQNLKESPKKVDPAMKNEPSIFQRSWKQNDDLKEPLIV' A
#
# COMPACT_ATOMS: atom_id res chain seq x y z
N MET A 1 -7.86 3.18 -3.11
CA MET A 1 -7.55 1.75 -3.33
C MET A 1 -6.22 1.67 -4.05
N ALA A 2 -5.39 0.65 -3.81
CA ALA A 2 -4.06 0.54 -4.43
C ALA A 2 -3.81 -0.89 -4.93
N LEU A 3 -3.11 -1.03 -6.04
CA LEU A 3 -2.71 -2.31 -6.62
C LEU A 3 -1.19 -2.45 -6.59
N SER A 4 -0.69 -3.55 -6.03
CA SER A 4 0.74 -3.83 -5.92
C SER A 4 1.11 -5.14 -6.61
N ASN A 5 2.17 -5.12 -7.41
CA ASN A 5 2.76 -6.25 -8.12
C ASN A 5 1.79 -7.09 -8.97
N PRO A 6 0.87 -6.48 -9.76
CA PRO A 6 0.11 -7.27 -10.73
C PRO A 6 1.05 -7.83 -11.79
N ASN A 7 0.91 -9.12 -12.13
CA ASN A 7 1.59 -9.65 -13.32
C ASN A 7 0.93 -9.11 -14.60
N GLN A 8 1.61 -9.26 -15.74
CA GLN A 8 1.16 -8.69 -17.01
C GLN A 8 -0.26 -9.15 -17.41
N LYS A 9 -0.58 -10.43 -17.23
CA LYS A 9 -1.91 -10.97 -17.57
C LYS A 9 -3.00 -10.34 -16.73
N VAL A 10 -2.79 -10.26 -15.41
CA VAL A 10 -3.73 -9.62 -14.47
C VAL A 10 -3.89 -8.14 -14.81
N LEU A 11 -2.79 -7.42 -15.08
CA LEU A 11 -2.85 -6.01 -15.43
C LEU A 11 -3.67 -5.78 -16.72
N GLN A 12 -3.48 -6.61 -17.74
CA GLN A 12 -4.26 -6.54 -18.98
C GLN A 12 -5.74 -6.83 -18.76
N THR A 13 -6.09 -7.84 -17.95
CA THR A 13 -7.48 -8.12 -17.62
C THR A 13 -8.12 -6.96 -16.86
N LEU A 14 -7.45 -6.43 -15.84
CA LEU A 14 -7.93 -5.26 -15.10
C LEU A 14 -8.13 -4.03 -15.98
N ALA A 15 -7.25 -3.82 -16.96
CA ALA A 15 -7.40 -2.77 -17.98
C ALA A 15 -8.64 -2.98 -18.85
N SER A 16 -8.85 -4.19 -19.37
CA SER A 16 -10.01 -4.50 -20.22
C SER A 16 -11.34 -4.35 -19.50
N CYS A 17 -11.35 -4.51 -18.17
CA CYS A 17 -12.54 -4.36 -17.34
C CYS A 17 -12.76 -2.92 -16.82
N GLY A 18 -11.90 -1.95 -17.19
CA GLY A 18 -12.02 -0.56 -16.77
C GLY A 18 -11.63 -0.29 -15.30
N VAL A 19 -10.97 -1.26 -14.64
CA VAL A 19 -10.60 -1.13 -13.22
C VAL A 19 -9.46 -0.12 -13.05
N LEU A 20 -8.63 0.08 -14.09
CA LEU A 20 -7.50 1.00 -14.00
C LEU A 20 -7.93 2.45 -13.89
N GLU A 21 -9.00 2.79 -14.59
CA GLU A 21 -9.61 4.11 -14.61
C GLU A 21 -10.36 4.40 -13.31
N LEU A 22 -10.99 3.38 -12.71
CA LEU A 22 -11.71 3.51 -11.45
C LEU A 22 -10.78 3.74 -10.24
N ILE A 23 -9.62 3.08 -10.23
CA ILE A 23 -8.67 3.19 -9.13
C ILE A 23 -7.79 4.45 -9.26
N GLY A 24 -7.47 4.85 -10.49
CA GLY A 24 -6.55 5.95 -10.78
C GLY A 24 -5.15 5.46 -11.09
N LYS A 25 -4.55 5.98 -12.17
CA LYS A 25 -3.28 5.50 -12.73
C LYS A 25 -2.08 5.70 -11.80
N GLU A 26 -2.19 6.54 -10.78
CA GLU A 26 -1.12 6.75 -9.79
C GLU A 26 -1.08 5.69 -8.69
N TRP A 27 -2.11 4.84 -8.57
CA TRP A 27 -2.23 3.86 -7.49
C TRP A 27 -1.74 2.45 -7.87
N TYR A 28 -0.79 2.39 -8.81
CA TYR A 28 -0.16 1.17 -9.32
C TYR A 28 1.31 1.10 -8.90
N PHE A 29 1.67 0.04 -8.21
CA PHE A 29 3.02 -0.13 -7.68
C PHE A 29 3.60 -1.49 -8.06
N VAL A 30 4.89 -1.54 -8.41
CA VAL A 30 5.59 -2.80 -8.66
C VAL A 30 5.98 -3.47 -7.35
N ARG A 31 6.24 -2.68 -6.31
CA ARG A 31 6.65 -3.15 -4.99
C ARG A 31 5.56 -2.83 -3.97
N VAL A 32 5.31 -3.79 -3.08
CA VAL A 32 4.38 -3.62 -1.95
C VAL A 32 4.87 -2.51 -1.01
N HIS A 33 6.18 -2.39 -0.81
CA HIS A 33 6.76 -1.38 0.07
C HIS A 33 6.36 0.05 -0.36
N ASP A 34 6.49 0.35 -1.65
CA ASP A 34 6.16 1.67 -2.20
C ASP A 34 4.65 1.95 -2.05
N ALA A 35 3.81 0.94 -2.33
CA ALA A 35 2.37 1.04 -2.15
C ALA A 35 2.00 1.35 -0.70
N VAL A 36 2.59 0.64 0.26
CA VAL A 36 2.34 0.83 1.70
C VAL A 36 2.80 2.21 2.14
N GLN A 37 4.00 2.64 1.75
CA GLN A 37 4.53 3.96 2.11
C GLN A 37 3.63 5.09 1.62
N VAL A 38 3.21 5.03 0.35
CA VAL A 38 2.32 6.05 -0.24
C VAL A 38 0.95 6.03 0.43
N CYS A 39 0.38 4.85 0.68
CA CYS A 39 -0.91 4.74 1.37
C CYS A 39 -0.86 5.30 2.79
N LEU A 40 0.22 5.05 3.53
CA LEU A 40 0.41 5.58 4.88
C LEU A 40 0.49 7.11 4.88
N GLN A 41 1.32 7.67 3.99
CA GLN A 41 1.44 9.12 3.85
C GLN A 41 0.09 9.74 3.46
N HIS A 42 -0.66 9.11 2.55
CA HIS A 42 -1.98 9.59 2.15
C HIS A 42 -2.94 9.64 3.33
N VAL A 43 -3.01 8.59 4.15
CA VAL A 43 -3.87 8.55 5.35
C VAL A 43 -3.44 9.57 6.40
N GLN A 44 -2.14 9.81 6.58
CA GLN A 44 -1.62 10.84 7.49
C GLN A 44 -2.04 12.24 7.04
N ASN A 45 -1.86 12.55 5.75
CA ASN A 45 -2.27 13.83 5.17
C ASN A 45 -3.79 14.05 5.26
N LEU A 46 -4.59 12.98 5.21
CA LEU A 46 -6.05 13.08 5.39
C LEU A 46 -6.45 13.36 6.85
N LYS A 47 -5.69 12.83 7.81
CA LYS A 47 -5.91 13.08 9.25
C LYS A 47 -5.50 14.50 9.64
N GLU A 48 -4.48 15.02 8.98
CA GLU A 48 -4.02 16.40 9.11
C GLU A 48 -4.78 17.31 8.13
N SER A 49 -6.04 17.62 8.42
CA SER A 49 -6.75 18.71 7.72
C SER A 49 -5.90 20.00 7.71
N PRO A 50 -5.98 20.86 6.68
CA PRO A 50 -4.89 21.76 6.29
C PRO A 50 -4.66 22.88 7.31
N LYS A 51 -3.81 22.64 8.30
CA LYS A 51 -3.05 23.73 8.91
C LYS A 51 -1.94 24.07 7.92
N LYS A 52 -2.01 25.29 7.39
CA LYS A 52 -1.01 25.94 6.52
C LYS A 52 0.38 25.32 6.69
N VAL A 53 0.89 24.75 5.61
CA VAL A 53 2.25 24.23 5.49
C VAL A 53 3.27 25.30 5.85
N ASP A 54 3.91 25.15 7.00
CA ASP A 54 5.27 25.65 7.21
C ASP A 54 6.24 24.57 6.71
N PRO A 55 7.19 24.89 5.81
CA PRO A 55 8.06 23.91 5.17
C PRO A 55 9.24 23.55 6.10
N ALA A 56 8.96 22.88 7.22
CA ALA A 56 10.01 22.40 8.12
C ALA A 56 9.56 21.20 8.95
N MET A 57 9.45 20.02 8.33
CA MET A 57 9.64 18.77 9.09
C MET A 57 10.26 17.71 8.19
N LYS A 58 11.59 17.84 8.06
CA LYS A 58 12.47 16.70 7.80
C LYS A 58 12.61 15.93 9.11
N ASN A 59 12.58 14.60 8.99
CA ASN A 59 12.97 13.60 9.99
C ASN A 59 11.91 13.26 11.04
N GLU A 60 11.25 12.11 10.87
CA GLU A 60 11.02 11.20 11.99
C GLU A 60 11.07 9.75 11.48
N PRO A 61 12.04 8.94 11.93
CA PRO A 61 12.10 7.51 11.65
C PRO A 61 11.37 6.72 12.76
N SER A 62 10.95 5.49 12.44
CA SER A 62 10.80 4.40 13.44
C SER A 62 9.51 4.24 14.25
N ILE A 63 8.30 4.31 13.66
CA ILE A 63 7.07 3.92 14.38
C ILE A 63 6.54 2.51 14.03
N PHE A 64 6.87 1.91 12.87
CA PHE A 64 6.15 0.69 12.41
C PHE A 64 6.97 -0.59 12.18
N GLN A 65 8.19 -0.69 12.69
CA GLN A 65 8.92 -1.98 12.68
C GLN A 65 8.26 -3.09 13.55
N ARG A 66 7.20 -2.79 14.32
CA ARG A 66 6.58 -3.75 15.25
C ARG A 66 5.36 -4.51 14.73
N SER A 67 4.70 -4.10 13.64
CA SER A 67 3.37 -4.65 13.31
C SER A 67 3.31 -5.72 12.23
N TRP A 68 4.44 -6.22 11.71
CA TRP A 68 4.45 -7.23 10.63
C TRP A 68 4.89 -8.63 11.05
N LYS A 69 5.08 -8.87 12.36
CA LYS A 69 5.39 -10.19 12.93
C LYS A 69 4.15 -10.82 13.58
N GLN A 70 3.10 -11.06 12.80
CA GLN A 70 2.07 -12.04 13.18
C GLN A 70 1.15 -12.29 11.99
N ASN A 71 1.43 -13.36 11.24
CA ASN A 71 0.47 -14.24 10.58
C ASN A 71 1.27 -15.25 9.73
N ASP A 72 2.04 -16.10 10.40
CA ASP A 72 2.65 -17.32 9.84
C ASP A 72 2.18 -18.52 10.69
N ASP A 73 0.87 -18.66 10.82
CA ASP A 73 0.21 -19.88 11.34
C ASP A 73 -0.47 -20.60 10.17
N LEU A 74 0.34 -21.10 9.25
CA LEU A 74 0.01 -22.26 8.42
C LEU A 74 0.73 -23.47 9.02
N LYS A 75 0.09 -24.12 10.00
CA LYS A 75 0.36 -25.53 10.31
C LYS A 75 -0.62 -26.38 9.51
N GLU A 76 -0.13 -26.95 8.42
CA GLU A 76 -0.79 -28.07 7.74
C GLU A 76 -0.96 -29.27 8.70
N PRO A 77 -2.02 -30.08 8.55
CA PRO A 77 -2.28 -31.21 9.45
C PRO A 77 -1.32 -32.38 9.17
N LEU A 78 -0.62 -32.83 10.20
CA LEU A 78 0.08 -34.11 10.22
C LEU A 78 -0.93 -35.25 10.28
N ILE A 79 -0.85 -36.14 9.31
CA ILE A 79 -1.48 -37.47 9.27
C ILE A 79 -1.06 -38.25 10.53
N VAL A 80 -2.05 -38.75 11.28
CA VAL A 80 -1.94 -39.94 12.13
C VAL A 80 -3.10 -40.87 11.77
#